data_AF-J9EPM1-F1
#
_entry.id   AF-J9EPM1-F1
#
_cell.length_a   1.000
_cell.length_b   1.000
_cell.length_c   1.000
_cell.angle_alpha   90.00
_cell.angle_beta   90.00
_cell.angle_gamma   90.00
#
_symmetry.space_group_name_H-M   'P 1'
#
loop_
_entity.id
_entity.type
_entity.pdbx_description
1 polymer ?
#
loop_
_entity_poly.entity_id
_entity_poly.type
_entity_poly.pdbx_seq_one_letter_code
_entity_poly.pdbx_strand_id
1 'polypeptide(L)'
;MSMVFGALAVEGASWTHPHNIPLMVANTLIGQWDRTNAVGINAPSRLAQSLGLSARVQSFQAFNTCYKDTGLVGVYFVCEQNGARAVVDSITQQWIDLCDNITEEEVERGKRSLLTNISLMLDGSTPICEDIGRIRIFYWF
;
A
#
# COMPACT_ATOMS: atom_id res chain seq x y z
N MET A 1 -3.77 21.58 17.05
CA MET A 1 -2.50 21.36 16.31
C MET A 1 -2.86 21.17 14.84
N SER A 2 -2.25 21.90 13.91
CA SER A 2 -2.57 21.76 12.47
C SER A 2 -2.06 20.42 11.95
N MET A 3 -2.96 19.64 11.35
CA MET A 3 -2.60 18.43 10.62
C MET A 3 -2.28 18.77 9.16
N VAL A 4 -1.32 18.04 8.60
CA VAL A 4 -0.95 18.09 7.19
C VAL A 4 -1.37 16.77 6.55
N PHE A 5 -2.03 16.88 5.40
CA PHE A 5 -2.45 15.77 4.57
C PHE A 5 -1.59 15.79 3.32
N GLY A 6 -0.96 14.67 2.99
CA GLY A 6 -0.05 14.57 1.85
C GLY A 6 -0.14 13.21 1.18
N ALA A 7 0.27 13.18 -0.09
CA ALA A 7 0.44 11.94 -0.83
C ALA A 7 1.77 12.01 -1.60
N LEU A 8 2.54 10.94 -1.53
CA LEU A 8 3.65 10.69 -2.45
C LEU A 8 3.21 9.64 -3.44
N ALA A 9 3.40 9.90 -4.72
CA ALA A 9 2.99 9.00 -5.77
C ALA A 9 4.04 8.98 -6.88
N VAL A 10 4.24 7.79 -7.46
CA VAL A 10 5.07 7.54 -8.62
C VAL A 10 4.25 6.80 -9.68
N GLU A 11 4.76 6.78 -10.91
CA GLU A 11 4.15 6.00 -11.98
C GLU A 11 4.09 4.52 -11.60
N GLY A 12 2.88 3.97 -11.65
CA GLY A 12 2.59 2.56 -11.42
C GLY A 12 2.51 1.78 -12.72
N ALA A 13 1.81 0.65 -12.70
CA ALA A 13 1.62 -0.18 -13.88
C ALA A 13 0.15 -0.23 -14.31
N SER A 14 -0.09 -0.46 -15.60
CA SER A 14 -1.43 -0.71 -16.11
C SER A 14 -1.97 -2.07 -15.67
N TRP A 15 -3.28 -2.29 -15.85
CA TRP A 15 -3.93 -3.57 -15.51
C TRP A 15 -3.29 -4.78 -16.18
N THR A 16 -2.91 -4.66 -17.45
CA THR A 16 -2.38 -5.75 -18.27
C THR A 16 -0.87 -5.94 -18.12
N HIS A 17 -0.18 -5.02 -17.45
CA HIS A 17 1.26 -5.07 -17.31
C HIS A 17 1.69 -6.21 -16.35
N PRO A 18 2.73 -7.01 -16.68
CA PRO A 18 3.17 -8.13 -15.85
C PRO A 18 3.63 -7.70 -14.44
N HIS A 19 4.08 -6.45 -14.28
CA HIS A 19 4.49 -5.90 -12.98
C HIS A 19 3.33 -5.47 -12.07
N ASN A 20 2.07 -5.52 -12.53
CA ASN A 20 0.93 -5.14 -11.69
C ASN A 20 0.82 -6.01 -10.43
N ILE A 21 0.93 -7.34 -10.56
CA ILE A 21 0.86 -8.26 -9.41
C ILE A 21 2.04 -8.04 -8.44
N PRO A 22 3.31 -7.94 -8.88
CA PRO A 22 4.42 -7.52 -8.02
C PRO A 22 4.16 -6.19 -7.28
N LEU A 23 3.60 -5.18 -7.96
CA LEU A 23 3.26 -3.90 -7.33
C LEU A 23 2.16 -4.05 -6.27
N MET A 24 1.16 -4.90 -6.50
CA MET A 24 0.14 -5.21 -5.49
C MET A 24 0.74 -5.88 -4.25
N VAL A 25 1.71 -6.79 -4.42
CA VAL A 25 2.44 -7.41 -3.31
C VAL A 25 3.27 -6.37 -2.57
N ALA A 26 4.03 -5.53 -3.27
CA ALA A 26 4.81 -4.45 -2.68
C ALA A 26 3.92 -3.47 -1.90
N ASN A 27 2.77 -3.07 -2.46
CA ASN A 27 1.81 -2.22 -1.79
C ASN A 27 1.25 -2.87 -0.51
N THR A 28 1.02 -4.18 -0.54
CA THR A 28 0.57 -4.96 0.63
C THR A 28 1.64 -5.01 1.74
N LEU A 29 2.93 -5.06 1.36
CA LEU A 29 4.05 -5.03 2.31
C LEU A 29 4.20 -3.68 3.01
N ILE A 30 3.97 -2.58 2.30
CA ILE A 30 3.91 -1.23 2.91
C ILE A 30 2.66 -1.14 3.79
N GLY A 31 1.52 -1.53 3.25
CA GLY A 31 0.25 -1.64 3.98
C GLY A 31 -0.32 -0.30 4.43
N GLN A 32 -1.02 -0.34 5.55
CA GLN A 32 -1.68 0.81 6.15
C GLN A 32 -1.52 0.77 7.67
N TRP A 33 -1.50 1.94 8.29
CA TRP A 33 -1.41 2.07 9.73
C TRP A 33 -2.10 3.36 10.19
N ASP A 34 -2.73 3.31 11.34
CA ASP A 34 -3.22 4.46 12.07
C ASP A 34 -2.98 4.28 13.57
N ARG A 35 -3.12 5.36 14.34
CA ARG A 35 -2.93 5.33 15.80
C ARG A 35 -3.92 4.45 16.55
N THR A 36 -5.08 4.18 15.96
CA THR A 36 -6.13 3.35 16.55
C THR A 36 -5.93 1.86 16.26
N ASN A 37 -4.96 1.52 15.40
CA ASN A 37 -4.73 0.16 14.97
C ASN A 37 -4.26 -0.70 16.15
N ALA A 38 -5.02 -1.76 16.44
CA ALA A 38 -4.83 -2.61 17.61
C ALA A 38 -3.45 -3.28 17.67
N VAL A 39 -2.75 -3.38 16.53
CA VAL A 39 -1.42 -3.99 16.40
C VAL A 39 -0.30 -3.04 16.85
N GLY A 40 -0.54 -1.72 16.88
CA GLY A 40 0.41 -0.72 17.38
C GLY A 40 1.78 -0.79 16.68
N ILE A 41 2.84 -0.92 17.49
CA ILE A 41 4.25 -0.98 17.05
C ILE A 41 4.62 -2.36 16.47
N ASN A 42 3.86 -3.41 16.76
CA ASN A 42 4.11 -4.78 16.26
C ASN A 42 3.56 -5.00 14.85
N ALA A 43 3.25 -3.92 14.12
CA ALA A 43 2.76 -4.02 12.77
C ALA A 43 3.81 -4.72 11.88
N PRO A 44 3.40 -5.67 11.01
CA PRO A 44 4.33 -6.41 10.15
C PRO A 44 4.98 -5.54 9.05
N SER A 45 4.48 -4.33 8.85
CA SER A 45 5.06 -3.34 7.94
C SER A 45 6.26 -2.64 8.58
N ARG A 46 7.41 -2.67 7.90
CA ARG A 46 8.63 -1.95 8.30
C ARG A 46 8.37 -0.44 8.44
N LEU A 47 7.54 0.14 7.57
CA LEU A 47 7.15 1.55 7.64
C LEU A 47 6.33 1.86 8.90
N ALA A 48 5.43 0.96 9.28
CA ALA A 48 4.65 1.11 10.51
C ALA A 48 5.53 1.00 11.76
N GLN A 49 6.58 0.19 11.76
CA GLN A 49 7.55 0.12 12.85
C GLN A 49 8.39 1.41 12.94
N SER A 50 8.86 1.92 11.80
CA SER A 50 9.63 3.17 11.72
C SER A 50 8.80 4.38 12.16
N LEU A 51 7.57 4.51 11.66
CA LEU A 51 6.69 5.65 11.95
C LEU A 51 5.90 5.51 13.25
N GLY A 52 5.58 4.30 13.69
CA GLY A 52 4.83 4.04 14.92
C GLY A 52 5.59 4.45 16.19
N LEU A 53 6.91 4.55 16.12
CA LEU A 53 7.75 5.12 17.18
C LEU A 53 7.74 6.66 17.18
N SER A 54 7.38 7.29 16.06
CA SER A 54 7.31 8.74 15.93
C SER A 54 5.91 9.24 16.27
N ALA A 55 5.78 9.90 17.43
CA ALA A 55 4.50 10.44 17.92
C ALA A 55 3.86 11.55 17.05
N ARG A 56 4.38 11.80 15.85
CA ARG A 56 3.97 12.91 14.96
C ARG A 56 3.12 12.44 13.77
N VAL A 57 2.99 11.13 13.57
CA VAL A 57 2.18 10.54 12.49
C VAL A 57 0.82 10.09 13.03
N GLN A 58 -0.23 10.43 12.29
CA GLN A 58 -1.61 10.04 12.60
C GLN A 58 -1.99 8.75 11.87
N SER A 59 -1.73 8.71 10.56
CA SER A 59 -1.98 7.54 9.73
C SER A 59 -1.18 7.59 8.43
N PHE A 60 -1.03 6.43 7.81
CA PHE A 60 -0.62 6.30 6.41
C PHE A 60 -1.32 5.12 5.75
N GLN A 61 -1.47 5.19 4.43
CA GLN A 61 -2.08 4.15 3.63
C GLN A 61 -1.41 4.09 2.27
N ALA A 62 -0.84 2.93 1.95
CA ALA A 62 -0.32 2.63 0.62
C ALA A 62 -1.49 2.38 -0.36
N PHE A 63 -1.43 3.01 -1.53
CA PHE A 63 -2.41 2.86 -2.58
C PHE A 63 -1.75 2.45 -3.89
N ASN A 64 -2.47 1.65 -4.67
CA ASN A 64 -2.12 1.28 -6.03
C ASN A 64 -3.37 1.42 -6.89
N THR A 65 -3.32 2.30 -7.89
CA THR A 65 -4.42 2.59 -8.81
C THR A 65 -3.97 2.32 -10.23
N CYS A 66 -4.58 1.35 -10.88
CA CYS A 66 -4.22 0.96 -12.24
C CYS A 66 -5.25 1.53 -13.24
N TYR A 67 -4.75 2.08 -14.35
CA TYR A 67 -5.52 2.50 -15.51
C TYR A 67 -5.20 1.61 -16.70
N LYS A 68 -5.80 1.90 -17.87
CA LYS A 68 -5.64 1.06 -19.08
C LYS A 68 -4.20 1.05 -19.60
N ASP A 69 -3.56 2.21 -19.59
CA ASP A 69 -2.26 2.49 -20.19
C ASP A 69 -1.17 2.85 -19.17
N THR A 70 -1.55 3.28 -17.97
CA THR A 70 -0.62 3.65 -16.89
C THR A 70 -1.18 3.24 -15.52
N GLY A 71 -0.48 3.56 -14.44
CA GLY A 71 -0.94 3.41 -13.08
C GLY A 71 -0.33 4.45 -12.16
N LEU A 72 -0.78 4.48 -10.92
CA LEU A 72 -0.27 5.34 -9.87
C LEU A 72 -0.10 4.50 -8.61
N VAL A 73 1.11 4.47 -8.07
CA VAL A 73 1.40 3.81 -6.80
C VAL A 73 1.99 4.82 -5.82
N GLY A 74 1.57 4.75 -4.57
CA GLY A 74 1.92 5.80 -3.62
C GLY A 74 1.54 5.50 -2.19
N VAL A 75 1.83 6.46 -1.32
CA VAL A 75 1.44 6.44 0.08
C VAL A 75 0.78 7.77 0.42
N TYR A 76 -0.46 7.68 0.88
CA TYR A 76 -1.17 8.79 1.51
C TYR A 76 -0.82 8.82 3.00
N PHE A 77 -0.61 9.99 3.57
CA PHE A 77 -0.27 10.14 4.98
C PHE A 77 -0.91 11.36 5.61
N VAL A 78 -1.10 11.27 6.92
CA VAL A 78 -1.58 12.35 7.78
C VAL A 78 -0.62 12.49 8.95
N CYS A 79 -0.07 13.70 9.12
CA CYS A 79 0.91 13.96 10.18
C CYS A 79 0.81 15.38 10.71
N GLU A 80 1.50 15.66 11.81
CA GLU A 80 1.73 17.02 12.29
C GLU A 80 2.69 17.77 11.35
N GLN A 81 2.54 19.09 11.25
CA GLN A 81 3.36 19.93 10.37
C GLN A 81 4.87 19.79 10.61
N ASN A 82 5.28 19.62 11.87
CA ASN A 82 6.68 19.43 12.25
C ASN A 82 7.22 18.02 11.94
N GLY A 83 6.36 17.07 11.59
CA GLY A 83 6.70 15.69 11.26
C GLY A 83 6.74 15.39 9.76
N ALA A 84 6.22 16.29 8.92
CA ALA A 84 6.02 16.03 7.48
C ALA A 84 7.30 15.59 6.75
N ARG A 85 8.43 16.24 7.01
CA ARG A 85 9.71 15.88 6.40
C ARG A 85 10.15 14.47 6.79
N ALA A 86 10.08 14.12 8.07
CA ALA A 86 10.46 12.80 8.55
C ALA A 86 9.57 11.71 7.95
N VAL A 87 8.27 11.97 7.74
CA VAL A 87 7.36 11.02 7.09
C VAL A 87 7.75 10.79 5.64
N VAL A 88 8.02 11.86 4.90
CA VAL A 88 8.48 11.78 3.50
C VAL A 88 9.78 10.99 3.41
N ASP A 89 10.76 11.30 4.26
CA ASP A 89 12.06 10.63 4.29
C ASP A 89 11.88 9.11 4.59
N SER A 90 11.06 8.76 5.60
CA SER A 90 10.74 7.36 5.92
C SER A 90 10.03 6.61 4.79
N ILE A 91 9.09 7.25 4.09
CA ILE A 91 8.41 6.62 2.94
C ILE A 91 9.41 6.37 1.82
N THR A 92 10.27 7.34 1.50
CA THR A 92 11.28 7.18 0.45
C THR A 92 12.31 6.11 0.80
N GLN A 93 12.77 6.07 2.05
CA GLN A 93 13.68 5.02 2.51
C GLN A 93 13.04 3.64 2.40
N GLN A 94 11.76 3.52 2.76
CA GLN A 94 11.04 2.25 2.63
C GLN A 94 10.93 1.78 1.17
N TRP A 95 10.75 2.69 0.22
CA TRP A 95 10.76 2.34 -1.20
C TRP A 95 12.14 1.87 -1.67
N ILE A 96 13.21 2.53 -1.24
CA ILE A 96 14.59 2.10 -1.54
C ILE A 96 14.85 0.71 -0.94
N ASP A 97 14.46 0.49 0.32
CA ASP A 97 14.64 -0.80 0.99
C ASP A 97 13.83 -1.93 0.35
N LEU A 98 12.68 -1.64 -0.26
CA LEU A 98 11.92 -2.63 -1.03
C LEU A 98 12.63 -3.03 -2.32
N CYS A 99 13.42 -2.13 -2.93
CA CYS A 99 14.20 -2.42 -4.11
C CYS A 99 15.48 -3.19 -3.79
N ASP A 100 16.18 -2.81 -2.72
CA ASP A 100 17.52 -3.32 -2.43
C ASP A 100 17.56 -4.44 -1.38
N ASN A 101 16.64 -4.43 -0.41
CA ASN A 101 16.76 -5.19 0.85
C ASN A 101 15.47 -5.97 1.21
N ILE A 102 14.85 -6.62 0.23
CA ILE A 102 13.67 -7.48 0.42
C ILE A 102 14.08 -8.95 0.57
N THR A 103 13.56 -9.64 1.58
CA THR A 103 13.80 -11.08 1.77
C THR A 103 12.70 -11.92 1.14
N GLU A 104 13.02 -13.17 0.77
CA GLU A 104 12.04 -14.10 0.21
C GLU A 104 10.89 -14.39 1.18
N GLU A 105 11.18 -14.47 2.48
CA GLU A 105 10.17 -14.65 3.52
C GLU A 105 9.15 -13.51 3.57
N GLU A 106 9.60 -12.27 3.37
CA GLU A 106 8.71 -11.12 3.31
C GLU A 106 7.85 -11.15 2.06
N VAL A 107 8.41 -11.52 0.91
CA VAL A 107 7.66 -11.68 -0.34
C VAL A 107 6.57 -12.73 -0.17
N GLU A 108 6.89 -13.90 0.38
CA GLU A 108 5.92 -14.97 0.63
C GLU A 108 4.82 -14.54 1.62
N ARG A 109 5.19 -13.79 2.67
CA ARG A 109 4.21 -13.18 3.57
C ARG A 109 3.29 -12.21 2.82
N GLY A 110 3.86 -11.32 2.00
CA GLY A 110 3.11 -10.34 1.21
C GLY A 110 2.13 -11.01 0.24
N LYS A 111 2.55 -12.07 -0.45
CA LYS A 111 1.68 -12.88 -1.32
C LYS A 111 0.50 -13.49 -0.55
N ARG A 112 0.76 -14.09 0.61
CA ARG A 112 -0.29 -14.68 1.45
C ARG A 112 -1.27 -13.62 1.96
N SER A 113 -0.77 -12.49 2.46
CA SER A 113 -1.62 -11.37 2.89
C SER A 113 -2.47 -10.82 1.74
N LEU A 114 -1.89 -10.68 0.54
CA LEU A 114 -2.63 -10.23 -0.63
C LEU A 114 -3.74 -11.22 -1.02
N LEU A 115 -3.41 -12.52 -1.05
CA LEU A 115 -4.39 -13.57 -1.34
C LEU A 115 -5.56 -13.54 -0.34
N THR A 116 -5.26 -13.47 0.96
CA THR A 116 -6.28 -13.36 2.00
C THR A 116 -7.15 -12.11 1.81
N ASN A 117 -6.55 -10.95 1.53
CA ASN A 117 -7.30 -9.71 1.30
C ASN A 117 -8.24 -9.83 0.10
N ILE A 118 -7.77 -10.39 -1.03
CA ILE A 118 -8.59 -10.58 -2.23
C ILE A 118 -9.73 -11.57 -1.94
N SER A 119 -9.45 -12.69 -1.26
CA SER A 119 -10.48 -13.68 -0.92
C SER A 119 -11.58 -13.10 -0.02
N LEU A 120 -11.22 -12.23 0.93
CA LEU A 120 -12.19 -11.55 1.80
C LEU A 120 -13.04 -10.52 1.04
N MET A 121 -12.50 -9.89 0.00
CA MET A 121 -13.25 -8.94 -0.83
C MET A 121 -14.29 -9.62 -1.73
N LEU A 122 -14.15 -10.92 -1.99
CA LEU A 122 -15.04 -11.69 -2.87
C LEU A 122 -16.19 -12.37 -2.12
N ASP A 123 -16.50 -11.94 -0.90
CA ASP A 123 -17.61 -12.50 -0.13
C ASP A 123 -18.97 -11.88 -0.54
N GLY A 124 -19.84 -12.72 -1.10
CA GLY A 124 -21.18 -12.33 -1.56
C GLY A 124 -21.31 -12.16 -3.07
N SER A 125 -22.56 -12.17 -3.57
CA SER A 125 -22.83 -12.13 -5.02
C SER A 125 -22.52 -10.77 -5.66
N THR A 126 -22.70 -9.66 -4.96
CA THR A 126 -22.44 -8.31 -5.51
C THR A 126 -20.96 -8.06 -5.80
N PRO A 127 -20.01 -8.29 -4.85
CA PRO A 127 -18.58 -8.12 -5.13
C PRO A 127 -18.07 -9.08 -6.21
N ILE A 128 -18.61 -10.31 -6.27
CA ILE A 128 -18.28 -11.26 -7.33
C ILE A 128 -18.71 -10.73 -8.71
N CYS A 129 -19.95 -10.21 -8.83
CA CYS A 129 -20.43 -9.65 -10.08
C CYS A 129 -19.62 -8.41 -10.52
N GLU A 130 -19.23 -7.55 -9.56
CA GLU A 130 -18.36 -6.41 -9.83
C GLU A 130 -17.00 -6.87 -10.37
N ASP A 131 -16.36 -7.85 -9.72
CA ASP A 131 -15.04 -8.34 -10.11
C ASP A 131 -15.06 -8.97 -11.51
N ILE A 132 -16.07 -9.78 -11.84
CA ILE A 132 -16.27 -10.34 -13.19
C ILE A 132 -16.38 -9.23 -14.23
N GLY A 133 -17.20 -8.21 -13.96
CA GLY A 133 -17.39 -7.07 -14.86
C GLY A 133 -16.08 -6.31 -15.08
N ARG A 134 -15.36 -6.04 -14.00
CA ARG A 134 -14.08 -5.33 -13.99
C ARG A 134 -13.02 -6.08 -14.80
N ILE A 135 -12.84 -7.38 -14.55
CA ILE A 135 -11.88 -8.21 -15.29
C ILE A 135 -12.21 -8.21 -16.78
N ARG A 136 -13.49 -8.30 -17.13
CA ARG A 136 -13.92 -8.30 -18.53
C ARG A 136 -13.64 -6.97 -19.23
N ILE A 137 -13.79 -5.84 -18.55
CA ILE A 137 -13.48 -4.52 -19.12
C ILE A 137 -11.99 -4.32 -19.35
N PHE A 138 -11.14 -4.73 -18.41
CA PHE A 138 -9.71 -4.39 -18.47
C PHE A 138 -8.82 -5.38 -19.21
N TYR A 139 -9.21 -6.65 -19.30
CA TYR A 139 -8.39 -7.69 -19.94
C TYR A 139 -8.91 -8.16 -21.30
N TRP A 140 -10.18 -7.93 -21.61
CA TRP A 140 -10.80 -8.43 -22.85
C TRP A 140 -11.18 -7.32 -23.84
N PHE A 141 -11.12 -6.05 -23.44
CA PHE A 141 -11.37 -4.85 -24.27
C PHE A 141 -10.24 -3.82 -24.11
#